data_AF-A0A445IC86-F1
#
_entry.id   AF-A0A445IC86-F1
#
_cell.length_a   1.000
_cell.length_b   1.000
_cell.length_c   1.000
_cell.angle_alpha   90.00
_cell.angle_beta   90.00
_cell.angle_gamma   90.00
#
_symmetry.space_group_name_H-M   'P 1'
#
loop_
_entity.id
_entity.type
_entity.pdbx_description
1 polymer ?
#
loop_
_entity_poly.entity_id
_entity_poly.type
_entity_poly.pdbx_seq_one_letter_code
_entity_poly.pdbx_strand_id
1 'polypeptide(L)'
;MENVVFAAQCGMGIRITLQFQERYNLQREMLGMGVVGARKTRTRDHLIRCYVPAYVMLPMYTDYMMSFRDNMKDFLESILIIDIEVGLGPAGELGYPSQSRNLGWKFPGIGEFQYYDKYLKAEWDLPNNAGEWNDTPESTKNFRLGGTYQAKKGNFFLTWYSNKLLTHGDEILDEANNVFLGYIVKLAAKAESEAMANKGLKFCLIVSLLFLIIVTIVIVTLFFTVFKPKDPNITVHPIGLEHFDFSLLPNITANVSLGMVITIENPNYGSFEFTNSIGYINFHDTVVGEVPIGAELVPAHGQINVNTWANFMVAKLISVPKFWSDVLSGTLNFTSTSSLPGIARMFKIFKLKATAYSSCNISLRIVPRNVDTKCISKIKL
;
A
#
# COMPACT_ATOMS: atom_id res chain seq x y z
N MET A 1 42.47 1.93 -7.16
CA MET A 1 41.16 2.31 -6.56
C MET A 1 40.01 1.75 -7.41
N GLU A 2 39.86 0.43 -7.53
CA GLU A 2 38.81 -0.15 -8.42
C GLU A 2 37.67 -0.89 -7.71
N ASN A 3 37.69 -1.07 -6.37
CA ASN A 3 36.69 -1.93 -5.70
C ASN A 3 36.09 -1.27 -4.42
N VAL A 4 35.72 0.01 -4.46
CA VAL A 4 34.86 0.61 -3.40
C VAL A 4 33.44 0.70 -3.95
N VAL A 5 32.51 -0.04 -3.35
CA VAL A 5 31.08 0.01 -3.70
C VAL A 5 30.39 0.91 -2.69
N PHE A 6 29.84 2.03 -3.17
CA PHE A 6 29.07 2.95 -2.36
C PHE A 6 27.59 2.57 -2.44
N ALA A 7 26.97 2.32 -1.28
CA ALA A 7 25.52 2.16 -1.17
C ALA A 7 24.97 3.26 -0.27
N ALA A 8 24.26 4.23 -0.87
CA ALA A 8 23.58 5.29 -0.15
C ALA A 8 22.09 4.96 -0.01
N GLN A 9 21.59 4.86 1.21
CA GLN A 9 20.17 4.70 1.49
C GLN A 9 19.61 6.05 1.96
N CYS A 10 18.62 6.58 1.24
CA CYS A 10 18.13 7.95 1.43
C CYS A 10 17.65 8.20 2.88
N GLY A 11 18.28 9.15 3.58
CA GLY A 11 17.88 9.61 4.92
C GLY A 11 18.71 9.09 6.11
N MET A 12 19.67 8.19 5.89
CA MET A 12 20.68 7.79 6.87
C MET A 12 22.07 7.93 6.23
N GLY A 13 23.12 8.17 7.03
CA GLY A 13 24.49 8.34 6.53
C GLY A 13 24.97 7.20 5.61
N ILE A 14 26.11 7.39 4.98
CA ILE A 14 26.65 6.49 3.96
C ILE A 14 27.17 5.21 4.63
N ARG A 15 26.72 4.04 4.14
CA ARG A 15 27.34 2.74 4.44
C ARG A 15 28.37 2.42 3.37
N ILE A 16 29.56 2.04 3.79
CA ILE A 16 30.65 1.65 2.88
C ILE A 16 30.99 0.19 3.12
N THR A 17 30.99 -0.60 2.05
CA THR A 17 31.44 -1.98 2.09
C THR A 17 32.87 -2.07 1.56
N LEU A 18 33.78 -2.54 2.40
CA LEU A 18 35.16 -2.82 2.02
C LEU A 18 35.24 -4.29 1.59
N GLN A 19 35.10 -4.53 0.28
CA GLN A 19 35.23 -5.87 -0.29
C GLN A 19 36.64 -6.08 -0.83
N PHE A 20 37.33 -7.07 -0.26
CA PHE A 20 38.57 -7.58 -0.82
C PHE A 20 38.23 -8.61 -1.91
N GLN A 21 38.01 -8.13 -3.13
CA GLN A 21 37.77 -9.02 -4.25
C GLN A 21 39.11 -9.61 -4.71
N GLU A 22 39.34 -10.90 -4.44
CA GLU A 22 40.45 -11.66 -5.02
C GLU A 22 40.30 -11.69 -6.55
N ARG A 23 40.74 -10.64 -7.25
CA ARG A 23 41.08 -10.75 -8.66
C ARG A 23 42.41 -11.50 -8.75
N TYR A 24 42.34 -12.84 -8.82
CA TYR A 24 43.18 -13.83 -9.54
C TYR A 24 44.70 -13.62 -9.78
N ASN A 25 45.35 -12.54 -9.36
CA ASN A 25 46.70 -12.16 -9.79
C ASN A 25 47.73 -12.10 -8.66
N LEU A 26 47.33 -11.98 -7.39
CA LEU A 26 48.29 -11.89 -6.27
C LEU A 26 49.04 -13.20 -5.98
N GLN A 27 48.47 -14.36 -6.33
CA GLN A 27 49.19 -15.63 -6.23
C GLN A 27 50.31 -15.81 -7.27
N ARG A 28 50.33 -15.01 -8.34
CA ARG A 28 51.34 -15.14 -9.39
C ARG A 28 52.64 -14.41 -9.06
N GLU A 29 52.59 -13.39 -8.20
CA GLU A 29 53.77 -12.58 -7.83
C GLU A 29 54.50 -13.09 -6.57
N MET A 30 53.81 -13.72 -5.61
CA MET A 30 54.46 -14.23 -4.39
C MET A 30 55.20 -15.58 -4.54
N LEU A 31 55.08 -16.28 -5.68
CA LEU A 31 55.73 -17.58 -5.93
C LEU A 31 56.75 -17.53 -7.07
N GLY A 32 57.51 -16.44 -7.16
CA GLY A 32 58.69 -16.35 -8.01
C GLY A 32 59.84 -17.23 -7.50
N MET A 33 59.81 -18.53 -7.78
CA MET A 33 61.00 -19.39 -7.82
C MET A 33 60.81 -20.59 -8.77
N GLY A 34 61.59 -20.61 -9.86
CA GLY A 34 62.01 -21.83 -10.56
C GLY A 34 61.17 -22.28 -11.77
N VAL A 35 61.65 -21.94 -12.97
CA VAL A 35 61.25 -22.62 -14.22
C VAL A 35 61.80 -24.04 -14.23
N VAL A 36 60.94 -25.06 -14.17
CA VAL A 36 61.20 -26.40 -14.73
C VAL A 36 59.88 -26.94 -15.29
N GLY A 37 59.87 -27.26 -16.59
CA GLY A 37 58.70 -27.79 -17.27
C GLY A 37 58.23 -29.11 -16.67
N ALA A 38 56.92 -29.21 -16.39
CA ALA A 38 56.26 -30.45 -16.04
C ALA A 38 55.02 -30.67 -16.91
N ARG A 39 54.99 -31.86 -17.48
CA ARG A 39 54.01 -32.47 -18.36
C ARG A 39 52.58 -32.24 -17.87
N LYS A 40 51.66 -31.94 -18.79
CA LYS A 40 50.22 -31.74 -18.56
C LYS A 40 49.54 -33.07 -18.15
N THR A 41 49.71 -33.47 -16.90
CA THR A 41 48.81 -34.42 -16.23
C THR A 41 47.56 -33.68 -15.78
N ARG A 42 46.39 -34.25 -16.09
CA ARG A 42 45.06 -33.71 -15.83
C ARG A 42 44.72 -33.86 -14.34
N THR A 43 45.40 -33.12 -13.47
CA THR A 43 45.05 -32.98 -12.05
C THR A 43 44.08 -31.81 -11.88
N ARG A 44 43.17 -31.94 -10.89
CA ARG A 44 42.12 -30.99 -10.51
C ARG A 44 42.70 -29.71 -9.88
N ASP A 45 43.60 -29.03 -10.59
CA ASP A 45 44.30 -27.81 -10.13
C ASP A 45 43.50 -26.53 -10.45
N HIS A 46 42.17 -26.63 -10.63
CA HIS A 46 41.28 -25.49 -10.89
C HIS A 46 40.28 -25.25 -9.75
N LEU A 47 40.42 -25.95 -8.61
CA LEU A 47 39.73 -25.55 -7.39
C LEU A 47 40.32 -24.20 -6.96
N ILE A 48 39.48 -23.17 -7.04
CA ILE A 48 39.75 -21.86 -6.48
C ILE A 48 40.18 -22.06 -5.02
N ARG A 49 41.39 -21.63 -4.71
CA ARG A 49 42.04 -21.82 -3.42
C ARG A 49 41.51 -20.74 -2.46
N CYS A 50 40.23 -20.84 -2.08
CA CYS A 50 39.49 -19.73 -1.46
C CYS A 50 39.78 -19.49 0.03
N TYR A 51 40.38 -20.45 0.73
CA TYR A 51 40.74 -20.25 2.14
C TYR A 51 42.20 -19.89 2.23
N VAL A 52 42.47 -18.60 2.40
CA VAL A 52 43.76 -18.10 2.84
C VAL A 52 43.65 -17.81 4.33
N PRO A 53 44.49 -18.40 5.19
CA PRO A 53 44.43 -18.16 6.63
C PRO A 53 44.47 -16.67 6.96
N ALA A 54 43.70 -16.25 7.97
CA ALA A 54 43.59 -14.85 8.37
C ALA A 54 44.98 -14.20 8.58
N TYR A 55 45.92 -14.85 9.28
CA TYR A 55 47.28 -14.32 9.47
C TYR A 55 48.06 -13.97 8.18
N VAL A 56 47.74 -14.58 7.03
CA VAL A 56 48.38 -14.25 5.74
C VAL A 56 47.74 -13.02 5.11
N MET A 57 46.43 -12.88 5.24
CA MET A 57 45.68 -11.79 4.63
C MET A 57 45.56 -10.56 5.53
N LEU A 58 45.69 -10.73 6.85
CA LEU A 58 45.46 -9.71 7.86
C LEU A 58 46.25 -8.44 7.56
N PRO A 59 47.57 -8.47 7.22
CA PRO A 59 48.30 -7.26 6.87
C PRO A 59 47.71 -6.52 5.67
N MET A 60 47.21 -7.25 4.66
CA MET A 60 46.59 -6.63 3.47
C MET A 60 45.25 -5.97 3.80
N TYR A 61 44.44 -6.61 4.64
CA TYR A 61 43.20 -6.02 5.15
C TYR A 61 43.49 -4.77 5.98
N THR A 62 44.47 -4.85 6.90
CA THR A 62 44.93 -3.73 7.71
C THR A 62 45.36 -2.55 6.85
N ASP A 63 46.30 -2.77 5.93
CA ASP A 63 46.86 -1.71 5.08
C ASP A 63 45.77 -1.04 4.24
N TYR A 64 44.81 -1.83 3.73
CA TYR A 64 43.68 -1.30 2.97
C TYR A 64 42.75 -0.45 3.82
N MET A 65 42.38 -0.93 5.01
CA MET A 65 41.52 -0.19 5.95
C MET A 65 42.20 1.09 6.46
N MET A 66 43.51 1.04 6.74
CA MET A 66 44.29 2.21 7.14
C MET A 66 44.34 3.25 6.02
N SER A 67 44.65 2.82 4.79
CA SER A 67 44.64 3.71 3.62
C SER A 67 43.26 4.34 3.41
N PHE A 68 42.19 3.56 3.52
CA PHE A 68 40.83 4.06 3.43
C PHE A 68 40.53 5.12 4.51
N ARG A 69 40.86 4.81 5.78
CA ARG A 69 40.69 5.74 6.91
C ARG A 69 41.40 7.07 6.65
N ASP A 70 42.66 7.01 6.22
CA ASP A 70 43.48 8.21 6.06
C ASP A 70 43.01 9.07 4.87
N ASN A 71 42.56 8.44 3.78
CA ASN A 71 42.04 9.15 2.60
C ASN A 71 40.60 9.64 2.77
N MET A 72 39.80 9.03 3.65
CA MET A 72 38.39 9.38 3.89
C MET A 72 38.18 10.08 5.23
N LYS A 73 39.26 10.55 5.86
CA LYS A 73 39.26 11.14 7.20
C LYS A 73 38.21 12.24 7.36
N ASP A 74 38.13 13.18 6.41
CA ASP A 74 37.18 14.29 6.45
C ASP A 74 35.71 13.81 6.49
N PHE A 75 35.40 12.72 5.79
CA PHE A 75 34.05 12.12 5.77
C PHE A 75 33.73 11.32 7.03
N LEU A 76 34.74 10.72 7.65
CA LEU A 76 34.62 10.04 8.93
C LEU A 76 34.44 11.04 10.09
N GLU A 77 35.18 12.15 10.09
CA GLU A 77 35.07 13.21 11.10
C GLU A 77 33.77 14.01 10.98
N SER A 78 33.25 14.20 9.75
CA SER A 78 31.96 14.84 9.51
C SER A 78 30.74 13.92 9.73
N ILE A 79 30.96 12.67 10.15
CA ILE A 79 29.90 11.67 10.42
C ILE A 79 29.03 11.41 9.18
N LEU A 80 29.61 11.60 7.98
CA LEU A 80 28.93 11.27 6.73
C LEU A 80 28.93 9.75 6.51
N ILE A 81 30.03 9.09 6.87
CA ILE A 81 30.16 7.63 6.86
C ILE A 81 29.77 7.14 8.26
N ILE A 82 28.69 6.35 8.35
CA ILE A 82 28.15 5.88 9.65
C ILE A 82 28.43 4.41 9.90
N ASP A 83 28.57 3.63 8.83
CA ASP A 83 28.70 2.17 8.86
C ASP A 83 29.83 1.74 7.93
N ILE A 84 30.74 0.90 8.44
CA ILE A 84 31.79 0.24 7.66
C ILE A 84 31.51 -1.27 7.71
N GLU A 85 31.13 -1.81 6.57
CA GLU A 85 30.92 -3.25 6.39
C GLU A 85 32.21 -3.89 5.89
N VAL A 86 32.81 -4.75 6.71
CA VAL A 86 34.06 -5.46 6.41
C VAL A 86 33.71 -6.76 5.72
N GLY A 87 34.17 -6.95 4.48
CA GLY A 87 33.96 -8.18 3.74
C GLY A 87 34.83 -9.31 4.29
N LEU A 88 34.20 -10.41 4.73
CA LEU A 88 34.88 -11.54 5.39
C LEU A 88 34.93 -12.82 4.54
N GLY A 89 34.66 -12.71 3.24
CA GLY A 89 34.60 -13.87 2.35
C GLY A 89 33.93 -13.60 1.00
N PRO A 90 33.50 -14.67 0.29
CA PRO A 90 32.85 -14.56 -1.00
C PRO A 90 31.65 -13.60 -0.96
N ALA A 91 31.55 -12.70 -1.95
CA ALA A 91 30.52 -11.65 -1.99
C ALA A 91 30.47 -10.74 -0.74
N GLY A 92 31.55 -10.69 0.06
CA GLY A 92 31.66 -9.94 1.30
C GLY A 92 31.01 -10.64 2.51
N GLU A 93 30.53 -11.86 2.35
CA GLU A 93 29.85 -12.61 3.42
C GLU A 93 30.83 -13.46 4.22
N LEU A 94 30.60 -13.55 5.53
CA LEU A 94 31.22 -14.52 6.41
C LEU A 94 30.62 -15.90 6.12
N GLY A 95 31.22 -16.58 5.15
CA GLY A 95 30.74 -17.86 4.63
C GLY A 95 31.81 -18.55 3.81
N TYR A 96 31.69 -19.87 3.68
CA TYR A 96 32.50 -20.63 2.74
C TYR A 96 31.82 -20.60 1.36
N PRO A 97 32.58 -20.62 0.24
CA PRO A 97 32.01 -20.65 -1.11
C PRO A 97 31.43 -22.03 -1.47
N SER A 98 30.53 -22.54 -0.64
CA SER A 98 29.93 -23.88 -0.69
C SER A 98 28.90 -24.04 -1.81
N GLN A 99 28.32 -22.93 -2.29
CA GLN A 99 27.22 -22.87 -3.28
C GLN A 99 27.60 -22.07 -4.54
N SER A 100 28.85 -22.16 -4.98
CA SER A 100 29.31 -21.51 -6.22
C SER A 100 28.54 -21.95 -7.47
N ARG A 101 27.66 -21.06 -7.97
CA ARG A 101 26.89 -21.24 -9.22
C ARG A 101 27.80 -21.43 -10.43
N ASN A 102 28.96 -20.79 -10.44
CA ASN A 102 29.94 -20.88 -11.54
C ASN A 102 30.57 -22.28 -11.64
N LEU A 103 30.53 -23.05 -10.55
CA LEU A 103 31.06 -24.42 -10.48
C LEU A 103 29.97 -25.48 -10.66
N GLY A 104 28.75 -25.08 -11.03
CA GLY A 104 27.65 -26.00 -11.39
C GLY A 104 26.64 -26.27 -10.29
N TRP A 105 26.72 -25.58 -9.15
CA TRP A 105 25.70 -25.63 -8.11
C TRP A 105 24.34 -25.11 -8.59
N LYS A 106 23.27 -25.80 -8.20
CA LYS A 106 21.87 -25.40 -8.46
C LYS A 106 21.04 -25.56 -7.19
N PHE A 107 20.22 -24.56 -6.91
CA PHE A 107 19.24 -24.63 -5.84
C PHE A 107 18.24 -25.79 -6.08
N PRO A 108 17.87 -26.60 -5.07
CA PRO A 108 18.25 -26.55 -3.64
C PRO A 108 19.31 -27.59 -3.24
N GLY A 109 20.41 -27.73 -3.99
CA GLY A 109 21.50 -28.65 -3.66
C GLY A 109 22.22 -28.30 -2.36
N ILE A 110 22.73 -29.31 -1.65
CA ILE A 110 23.38 -29.16 -0.34
C ILE A 110 24.72 -28.40 -0.33
N GLY A 111 25.35 -28.20 -1.49
CA GLY A 111 26.70 -27.61 -1.58
C GLY A 111 27.82 -28.57 -1.16
N GLU A 112 29.03 -28.05 -1.03
CA GLU A 112 30.19 -28.83 -0.59
C GLU A 112 31.06 -28.09 0.44
N PHE A 113 31.63 -28.85 1.38
CA PHE A 113 32.62 -28.33 2.33
C PHE A 113 33.89 -27.85 1.60
N GLN A 114 34.30 -26.62 1.84
CA GLN A 114 35.46 -25.99 1.21
C GLN A 114 36.68 -26.03 2.13
N TYR A 115 37.33 -27.20 2.26
CA TYR A 115 38.50 -27.39 3.13
C TYR A 115 39.66 -28.15 2.47
N TYR A 116 39.60 -28.31 1.15
CA TYR A 116 40.57 -29.10 0.37
C TYR A 116 41.93 -28.41 0.18
N ASP A 117 42.08 -27.17 0.66
CA ASP A 117 43.34 -26.46 0.59
C ASP A 117 44.42 -27.11 1.48
N LYS A 118 45.70 -26.97 1.09
CA LYS A 118 46.85 -27.56 1.80
C LYS A 118 46.91 -27.16 3.29
N TYR A 119 46.43 -25.97 3.66
CA TYR A 119 46.47 -25.49 5.04
C TYR A 119 45.38 -26.14 5.91
N LEU A 120 44.16 -26.30 5.38
CA LEU A 120 43.05 -26.92 6.10
C LEU A 120 43.12 -28.45 6.08
N LYS A 121 43.61 -29.02 4.98
CA LYS A 121 43.71 -30.48 4.79
C LYS A 121 44.76 -31.13 5.70
N ALA A 122 45.76 -30.38 6.17
CA ALA A 122 46.78 -30.90 7.09
C ALA A 122 46.22 -31.21 8.49
N GLU A 123 45.10 -30.58 8.88
CA GLU A 123 44.52 -30.73 10.23
C GLU A 123 43.46 -31.84 10.33
N TRP A 124 42.93 -32.35 9.20
CA TRP A 124 41.83 -33.32 9.23
C TRP A 124 41.80 -34.29 8.05
N ASP A 125 41.67 -35.59 8.34
CA ASP A 125 41.48 -36.66 7.34
C ASP A 125 39.98 -36.88 7.03
N LEU A 126 39.61 -36.61 5.78
CA LEU A 126 38.23 -36.39 5.31
C LEU A 126 37.24 -37.52 5.64
N PRO A 127 35.96 -37.21 5.89
CA PRO A 127 34.87 -38.16 5.70
C PRO A 127 34.47 -38.12 4.21
N ASN A 128 34.83 -39.15 3.42
CA ASN A 128 34.51 -39.27 1.97
C ASN A 128 33.01 -39.52 1.69
N ASN A 129 32.10 -39.02 2.51
CA ASN A 129 30.71 -39.44 2.53
C ASN A 129 29.69 -38.29 2.59
N ALA A 130 30.17 -37.06 2.35
CA ALA A 130 29.38 -35.82 2.37
C ALA A 130 28.55 -35.58 1.09
N GLY A 131 28.79 -36.33 0.00
CA GLY A 131 28.07 -36.13 -1.28
C GLY A 131 28.70 -35.05 -2.15
N GLU A 132 27.97 -34.64 -3.20
CA GLU A 132 28.34 -33.59 -4.15
C GLU A 132 27.40 -32.36 -4.07
N TRP A 133 27.79 -31.26 -4.70
CA TRP A 133 27.11 -29.95 -4.77
C TRP A 133 25.57 -29.99 -4.86
N ASN A 134 25.03 -30.86 -5.70
CA ASN A 134 23.61 -30.91 -6.07
C ASN A 134 22.84 -32.08 -5.42
N ASP A 135 23.47 -32.81 -4.51
CA ASP A 135 22.81 -33.86 -3.76
C ASP A 135 21.74 -33.30 -2.82
N THR A 136 20.89 -34.21 -2.32
CA THR A 136 19.94 -33.92 -1.24
C THR A 136 20.50 -34.45 0.07
N PRO A 137 20.13 -33.90 1.25
CA PRO A 137 20.66 -34.41 2.52
C PRO A 137 20.50 -35.93 2.68
N GLU A 138 19.33 -36.46 2.32
CA GLU A 138 18.98 -37.88 2.41
C GLU A 138 19.76 -38.80 1.45
N SER A 139 20.26 -38.28 0.31
CA SER A 139 21.06 -39.07 -0.62
C SER A 139 22.50 -39.28 -0.14
N THR A 140 22.92 -38.57 0.92
CA THR A 140 24.27 -38.64 1.46
C THR A 140 24.33 -39.47 2.74
N LYS A 141 25.45 -40.18 2.96
CA LYS A 141 25.67 -40.90 4.23
C LYS A 141 25.95 -39.93 5.39
N ASN A 142 26.46 -38.73 5.08
CA ASN A 142 26.76 -37.73 6.09
C ASN A 142 25.51 -37.03 6.62
N PHE A 143 24.62 -36.54 5.75
CA PHE A 143 23.55 -35.61 6.15
C PHE A 143 22.16 -36.26 6.29
N ARG A 144 21.98 -37.53 5.90
CA ARG A 144 20.73 -38.26 6.16
C ARG A 144 20.40 -38.35 7.64
N LEU A 145 19.14 -38.68 7.98
CA LEU A 145 18.75 -38.93 9.36
C LEU A 145 19.60 -40.05 9.99
N GLY A 146 20.24 -39.78 11.14
CA GLY A 146 21.20 -40.70 11.77
C GLY A 146 22.55 -40.82 11.02
N GLY A 147 22.87 -39.87 10.15
CA GLY A 147 24.11 -39.82 9.38
C GLY A 147 25.35 -39.53 10.20
N THR A 148 26.51 -39.56 9.55
CA THR A 148 27.82 -39.44 10.25
C THR A 148 28.07 -38.07 10.86
N TYR A 149 27.30 -37.03 10.49
CA TYR A 149 27.39 -35.70 11.11
C TYR A 149 27.06 -35.72 12.62
N GLN A 150 26.17 -36.64 13.04
CA GLN A 150 25.80 -36.82 14.45
C GLN A 150 26.80 -37.67 15.23
N ALA A 151 27.68 -38.41 14.55
CA ALA A 151 28.72 -39.19 15.21
C ALA A 151 29.76 -38.25 15.83
N LYS A 152 30.46 -38.70 16.89
CA LYS A 152 31.49 -37.90 17.58
C LYS A 152 32.47 -37.24 16.60
N LYS A 153 33.01 -38.01 15.64
CA LYS A 153 33.95 -37.52 14.61
C LYS A 153 33.31 -36.44 13.71
N GLY A 154 32.05 -36.61 13.29
CA GLY A 154 31.33 -35.60 12.50
C GLY A 154 31.07 -34.32 13.27
N ASN A 155 30.67 -34.43 14.54
CA ASN A 155 30.48 -33.25 15.40
C ASN A 155 31.78 -32.49 15.64
N PHE A 156 32.90 -33.19 15.88
CA PHE A 156 34.23 -32.57 15.99
C PHE A 156 34.62 -31.83 14.71
N PHE A 157 34.36 -32.41 13.52
CA PHE A 157 34.61 -31.74 12.25
C PHE A 157 33.80 -30.47 12.10
N LEU A 158 32.48 -30.54 12.30
CA LEU A 158 31.59 -29.41 12.13
C LEU A 158 31.93 -28.28 13.10
N THR A 159 32.23 -28.62 14.36
CA THR A 159 32.67 -27.66 15.37
C THR A 159 33.98 -26.99 14.95
N TRP A 160 34.97 -27.77 14.51
CA TRP A 160 36.24 -27.23 14.02
C TRP A 160 36.03 -26.34 12.79
N TYR A 161 35.25 -26.79 11.81
CA TYR A 161 35.01 -26.09 10.55
C TYR A 161 34.26 -24.77 10.77
N SER A 162 33.23 -24.75 11.61
CA SER A 162 32.53 -23.51 11.97
C SER A 162 33.41 -22.58 12.79
N ASN A 163 34.20 -23.11 13.73
CA ASN A 163 35.10 -22.30 14.55
C ASN A 163 36.19 -21.63 13.71
N LYS A 164 36.72 -22.27 12.65
CA LYS A 164 37.68 -21.62 11.75
C LYS A 164 37.08 -20.36 11.10
N LEU A 165 35.80 -20.39 10.74
CA LEU A 165 35.12 -19.22 10.18
C LEU A 165 34.88 -18.14 11.25
N LEU A 166 34.50 -18.53 12.47
CA LEU A 166 34.34 -17.59 13.59
C LEU A 166 35.66 -16.90 13.94
N THR A 167 36.75 -17.66 14.11
CA THR A 167 38.08 -17.10 14.39
C THR A 167 38.56 -16.20 13.25
N HIS A 168 38.30 -16.56 12.00
CA HIS A 168 38.63 -15.70 10.86
C HIS A 168 37.91 -14.35 10.93
N GLY A 169 36.61 -14.35 11.24
CA GLY A 169 35.84 -13.12 11.38
C GLY A 169 36.31 -12.28 12.58
N ASP A 170 36.60 -12.93 13.70
CA ASP A 170 37.10 -12.29 14.93
C ASP A 170 38.42 -11.56 14.69
N GLU A 171 39.42 -12.24 14.12
CA GLU A 171 40.75 -11.67 13.86
C GLU A 171 40.69 -10.44 12.92
N ILE A 172 39.87 -10.48 11.87
CA ILE A 172 39.76 -9.37 10.91
C ILE A 172 38.95 -8.21 11.50
N LEU A 173 37.87 -8.49 12.23
CA LEU A 173 37.04 -7.44 12.84
C LEU A 173 37.75 -6.76 14.00
N ASP A 174 38.54 -7.48 14.79
CA ASP A 174 39.40 -6.89 15.83
C ASP A 174 40.38 -5.89 15.21
N GLU A 175 40.97 -6.25 14.07
CA GLU A 175 41.89 -5.37 13.37
C GLU A 175 41.19 -4.17 12.73
N ALA A 176 39.99 -4.36 12.18
CA ALA A 176 39.16 -3.25 11.74
C ALA A 176 38.82 -2.29 12.90
N ASN A 177 38.52 -2.84 14.07
CA ASN A 177 38.27 -2.05 15.28
C ASN A 177 39.49 -1.24 15.69
N ASN A 178 40.70 -1.81 15.60
CA ASN A 178 41.95 -1.08 15.85
C ASN A 178 42.15 0.06 14.86
N VAL A 179 41.90 -0.17 13.56
CA VAL A 179 42.10 0.83 12.51
C VAL A 179 41.14 2.02 12.67
N PHE A 180 39.86 1.77 12.94
CA PHE A 180 38.81 2.80 13.04
C PHE A 180 38.58 3.29 14.47
N LEU A 181 39.45 2.92 15.42
CA LEU A 181 39.37 3.36 16.80
C LEU A 181 39.38 4.90 16.87
N GLY A 182 38.41 5.46 17.58
CA GLY A 182 38.25 6.92 17.75
C GLY A 182 37.32 7.61 16.75
N TYR A 183 36.86 6.91 15.71
CA TYR A 183 35.81 7.42 14.81
C TYR A 183 34.42 6.95 15.24
N ILE A 184 33.39 7.77 15.00
CA ILE A 184 31.99 7.44 15.31
C ILE A 184 31.39 6.65 14.15
N VAL A 185 31.80 5.39 14.02
CA VAL A 185 31.33 4.46 12.98
C VAL A 185 30.93 3.12 13.59
N LYS A 186 29.97 2.44 12.95
CA LYS A 186 29.61 1.06 13.28
C LYS A 186 30.34 0.10 12.36
N LEU A 187 31.04 -0.86 12.95
CA LEU A 187 31.58 -1.99 12.19
C LEU A 187 30.48 -3.04 12.00
N ALA A 188 30.37 -3.54 10.78
CA ALA A 188 29.42 -4.58 10.41
C ALA A 188 30.12 -5.68 9.62
N ALA A 189 29.60 -6.89 9.76
CA ALA A 189 29.94 -8.01 8.90
C ALA A 189 28.64 -8.64 8.41
N LYS A 190 28.64 -9.10 7.16
CA LYS A 190 27.48 -9.74 6.55
C LYS A 190 27.59 -11.25 6.77
N ALA A 191 26.59 -11.88 7.37
CA ALA A 191 26.51 -13.34 7.45
C ALA A 191 25.81 -13.90 6.21
N GLU A 192 26.29 -15.05 5.70
CA GLU A 192 25.60 -15.78 4.64
C GLU A 192 24.26 -16.32 5.17
N SER A 193 23.15 -16.00 4.49
CA SER A 193 21.83 -16.54 4.82
C SER A 193 21.41 -17.56 3.77
N GLU A 194 21.30 -18.83 4.15
CA GLU A 194 20.77 -19.85 3.25
C GLU A 194 19.28 -19.60 2.98
N ALA A 195 18.92 -19.44 1.71
CA ALA A 195 17.53 -19.41 1.29
C ALA A 195 16.94 -20.82 1.46
N MET A 196 16.40 -21.16 2.64
CA MET A 196 15.66 -22.41 2.80
C MET A 196 14.53 -22.48 1.75
N ALA A 197 14.48 -23.59 0.99
CA ALA A 197 13.36 -23.95 0.13
C ALA A 197 12.11 -24.20 0.99
N ASN A 198 11.49 -23.12 1.47
CA ASN A 198 10.51 -23.23 2.53
C ASN A 198 9.13 -23.55 1.92
N LYS A 199 8.67 -24.80 2.10
CA LYS A 199 7.27 -25.18 1.83
C LYS A 199 6.27 -24.31 2.62
N GLY A 200 6.72 -23.65 3.70
CA GLY A 200 5.94 -22.64 4.44
C GLY A 200 5.69 -21.32 3.68
N LEU A 201 6.53 -20.96 2.71
CA LEU A 201 6.34 -19.72 1.93
C LEU A 201 5.10 -19.79 1.03
N LYS A 202 4.81 -20.97 0.46
CA LYS A 202 3.58 -21.17 -0.33
C LYS A 202 2.32 -21.03 0.52
N PHE A 203 2.32 -21.59 1.73
CA PHE A 203 1.20 -21.43 2.67
C PHE A 203 1.03 -19.98 3.13
N CYS A 204 2.12 -19.27 3.45
CA CYS A 204 2.05 -17.86 3.82
C CYS A 204 1.53 -16.98 2.67
N LEU A 205 1.94 -17.26 1.43
CA LEU A 205 1.44 -16.55 0.25
C LEU A 205 -0.05 -16.83 -0.02
N ILE A 206 -0.49 -18.08 0.14
CA ILE A 206 -1.92 -18.43 0.00
C ILE A 206 -2.76 -17.76 1.10
N VAL A 207 -2.30 -17.77 2.35
CA VAL A 207 -2.99 -17.12 3.48
C VAL A 207 -3.03 -15.61 3.28
N SER A 208 -1.92 -14.99 2.85
CA SER A 208 -1.88 -13.56 2.55
C SER A 208 -2.80 -13.20 1.38
N LEU A 209 -2.86 -14.03 0.34
CA LEU A 209 -3.75 -13.82 -0.79
C LEU A 209 -5.22 -13.94 -0.38
N LEU A 210 -5.57 -14.95 0.42
CA LEU A 210 -6.91 -15.11 0.98
C LEU A 210 -7.30 -13.92 1.86
N PHE A 211 -6.39 -13.42 2.70
CA PHE A 211 -6.62 -12.22 3.51
C PHE A 211 -6.89 -10.99 2.63
N LEU A 212 -6.08 -10.77 1.59
CA LEU A 212 -6.29 -9.66 0.65
C LEU A 212 -7.62 -9.77 -0.10
N ILE A 213 -8.03 -10.99 -0.48
CA ILE A 213 -9.34 -11.23 -1.10
C ILE A 213 -10.46 -10.85 -0.13
N ILE A 214 -10.38 -11.28 1.13
CA ILE A 214 -11.38 -10.95 2.17
C ILE A 214 -11.44 -9.43 2.37
N VAL A 215 -10.29 -8.76 2.53
CA VAL A 215 -10.22 -7.30 2.69
C VAL A 215 -10.86 -6.58 1.49
N THR A 216 -10.57 -7.04 0.27
CA THR A 216 -11.16 -6.48 -0.96
C THR A 216 -12.68 -6.65 -0.98
N ILE A 217 -13.18 -7.84 -0.62
CA ILE A 217 -14.63 -8.09 -0.53
C ILE A 217 -15.28 -7.18 0.52
N VAL A 218 -14.66 -7.01 1.69
CA VAL A 218 -15.16 -6.12 2.73
C VAL A 218 -15.20 -4.66 2.26
N ILE A 219 -14.16 -4.18 1.58
CA ILE A 219 -14.12 -2.81 1.03
C ILE A 219 -15.21 -2.63 -0.03
N VAL A 220 -15.37 -3.57 -0.95
CA VAL A 220 -16.38 -3.51 -2.01
C VAL A 220 -17.79 -3.53 -1.44
N THR A 221 -18.05 -4.40 -0.46
CA THR A 221 -19.35 -4.48 0.21
C THR A 221 -19.64 -3.22 1.04
N LEU A 222 -18.65 -2.66 1.75
CA LEU A 222 -18.78 -1.39 2.46
C LEU A 222 -19.08 -0.24 1.48
N PHE A 223 -18.40 -0.21 0.34
CA PHE A 223 -18.62 0.80 -0.69
C PHE A 223 -20.07 0.77 -1.20
N PHE A 224 -20.58 -0.41 -1.59
CA PHE A 224 -21.95 -0.54 -2.09
C PHE A 224 -23.02 -0.31 -1.01
N THR A 225 -22.72 -0.58 0.26
CA THR A 225 -23.69 -0.37 1.36
C THR A 225 -23.75 1.08 1.80
N VAL A 226 -22.61 1.77 1.91
CA VAL A 226 -22.52 3.17 2.35
C VAL A 226 -23.02 4.13 1.27
N PHE A 227 -22.66 3.88 0.00
CA PHE A 227 -23.04 4.74 -1.12
C PHE A 227 -24.35 4.34 -1.79
N LYS A 228 -25.15 3.50 -1.14
CA LYS A 228 -26.51 3.19 -1.61
C LYS A 228 -27.34 4.47 -1.62
N PRO A 229 -27.89 4.89 -2.78
CA PRO A 229 -28.72 6.10 -2.86
C PRO A 229 -29.94 5.99 -1.96
N LYS A 230 -30.19 7.07 -1.22
CA LYS A 230 -31.33 7.29 -0.34
C LYS A 230 -32.14 8.47 -0.85
N ASP A 231 -33.45 8.40 -0.66
CA ASP A 231 -34.35 9.47 -1.08
C ASP A 231 -34.17 10.72 -0.20
N PRO A 232 -34.15 11.93 -0.79
CA PRO A 232 -33.96 13.18 -0.04
C PRO A 232 -35.22 13.53 0.74
N ASN A 233 -35.10 14.09 1.94
CA ASN A 233 -36.28 14.54 2.68
C ASN A 233 -36.63 15.98 2.24
N ILE A 234 -37.83 16.18 1.69
CA ILE A 234 -38.27 17.48 1.17
C ILE A 234 -39.47 17.95 1.98
N THR A 235 -39.35 19.13 2.57
CA THR A 235 -40.43 19.77 3.33
C THR A 235 -40.71 21.16 2.78
N VAL A 236 -41.97 21.58 2.85
CA VAL A 236 -42.43 22.86 2.30
C VAL A 236 -43.09 23.65 3.40
N HIS A 237 -42.62 24.88 3.61
CA HIS A 237 -43.14 25.81 4.60
C HIS A 237 -43.67 27.06 3.91
N PRO A 238 -45.01 27.24 3.80
CA PRO A 238 -45.58 28.45 3.25
C PRO A 238 -45.31 29.64 4.19
N ILE A 239 -45.04 30.82 3.61
CA ILE A 239 -44.80 32.07 4.32
C ILE A 239 -45.92 33.06 3.97
N GLY A 240 -46.41 33.82 4.96
CA GLY A 240 -47.35 34.92 4.72
C GLY A 240 -48.83 34.52 4.65
N LEU A 241 -49.20 33.35 5.18
CA LEU A 241 -50.60 32.90 5.29
C LEU A 241 -51.42 33.73 6.32
N GLU A 242 -50.76 34.52 7.16
CA GLU A 242 -51.39 35.27 8.27
C GLU A 242 -52.21 36.48 7.80
N HIS A 243 -51.99 36.97 6.57
CA HIS A 243 -52.66 38.16 6.03
C HIS A 243 -53.44 37.92 4.72
N PHE A 244 -53.64 36.66 4.32
CA PHE A 244 -54.37 36.37 3.09
C PHE A 244 -55.89 36.46 3.32
N ASP A 245 -56.47 37.64 3.07
CA ASP A 245 -57.92 37.81 3.12
C ASP A 245 -58.59 37.36 1.83
N PHE A 246 -59.34 36.26 1.93
CA PHE A 246 -60.20 35.71 0.88
C PHE A 246 -61.51 36.51 0.77
N SER A 247 -61.44 37.84 0.84
CA SER A 247 -62.60 38.72 0.65
C SER A 247 -63.00 38.63 -0.82
N LEU A 248 -64.01 37.80 -1.10
CA LEU A 248 -64.63 37.54 -2.39
C LEU A 248 -65.08 38.84 -3.09
N LEU A 249 -64.18 39.50 -3.81
CA LEU A 249 -64.52 40.59 -4.73
C LEU A 249 -64.72 40.03 -6.15
N PRO A 250 -65.68 40.54 -6.95
CA PRO A 250 -66.27 39.76 -8.04
C PRO A 250 -65.42 39.63 -9.31
N ASN A 251 -64.25 40.29 -9.38
CA ASN A 251 -63.46 40.46 -10.62
C ASN A 251 -61.96 40.14 -10.44
N ILE A 252 -61.60 39.06 -9.73
CA ILE A 252 -60.18 38.68 -9.59
C ILE A 252 -59.75 37.81 -10.78
N THR A 253 -59.25 38.46 -11.84
CA THR A 253 -58.45 37.81 -12.91
C THR A 253 -56.94 37.87 -12.64
N ALA A 254 -56.52 38.41 -11.49
CA ALA A 254 -55.11 38.58 -11.16
C ALA A 254 -54.46 37.26 -10.69
N ASN A 255 -53.27 36.98 -11.22
CA ASN A 255 -52.41 35.90 -10.73
C ASN A 255 -51.91 36.24 -9.32
N VAL A 256 -51.84 35.24 -8.44
CA VAL A 256 -51.42 35.40 -7.04
C VAL A 256 -50.11 34.65 -6.82
N SER A 257 -49.14 35.28 -6.17
CA SER A 257 -47.90 34.63 -5.75
C SER A 257 -47.88 34.41 -4.24
N LEU A 258 -47.61 33.17 -3.81
CA LEU A 258 -47.47 32.81 -2.40
C LEU A 258 -46.01 32.46 -2.09
N GLY A 259 -45.39 33.19 -1.18
CA GLY A 259 -44.02 32.90 -0.74
C GLY A 259 -43.93 31.57 0.03
N MET A 260 -42.86 30.82 -0.19
CA MET A 260 -42.60 29.57 0.53
C MET A 260 -41.10 29.27 0.62
N VAL A 261 -40.75 28.49 1.64
CA VAL A 261 -39.40 27.93 1.81
C VAL A 261 -39.49 26.43 1.60
N ILE A 262 -38.70 25.93 0.67
CA ILE A 262 -38.54 24.49 0.43
C ILE A 262 -37.24 24.07 1.11
N THR A 263 -37.34 23.20 2.11
CA THR A 263 -36.17 22.62 2.76
C THR A 263 -35.87 21.29 2.11
N ILE A 264 -34.65 21.15 1.58
CA ILE A 264 -34.17 19.92 0.93
C ILE A 264 -33.04 19.36 1.79
N GLU A 265 -33.29 18.21 2.42
CA GLU A 265 -32.34 17.49 3.24
C GLU A 265 -31.82 16.26 2.48
N ASN A 266 -30.50 16.13 2.41
CA ASN A 266 -29.83 15.07 1.67
C ASN A 266 -29.16 14.06 2.62
N PRO A 267 -29.74 12.85 2.80
CA PRO A 267 -29.18 11.82 3.67
C PRO A 267 -28.03 11.02 3.03
N ASN A 268 -27.59 11.39 1.81
CA ASN A 268 -26.52 10.70 1.09
C ASN A 268 -25.14 11.26 1.42
N TYR A 269 -24.12 10.41 1.32
CA TYR A 269 -22.70 10.79 1.44
C TYR A 269 -22.15 11.55 0.21
N GLY A 270 -22.93 11.64 -0.88
CA GLY A 270 -22.62 12.47 -2.04
C GLY A 270 -23.43 13.77 -2.02
N SER A 271 -22.83 14.86 -2.50
CA SER A 271 -23.56 16.12 -2.70
C SER A 271 -24.39 16.05 -3.98
N PHE A 272 -25.52 16.74 -4.02
CA PHE A 272 -26.41 16.77 -5.19
C PHE A 272 -26.58 18.21 -5.69
N GLU A 273 -26.22 18.46 -6.94
CA GLU A 273 -26.30 19.77 -7.59
C GLU A 273 -27.40 19.71 -8.66
N PHE A 274 -28.50 20.41 -8.46
CA PHE A 274 -29.63 20.40 -9.40
C PHE A 274 -29.71 21.70 -10.20
N THR A 275 -30.27 21.63 -11.39
CA THR A 275 -30.42 22.80 -12.27
C THR A 275 -31.77 23.50 -12.06
N ASN A 276 -31.90 24.72 -12.59
CA ASN A 276 -33.15 25.47 -12.57
C ASN A 276 -34.30 24.60 -13.09
N SER A 277 -35.34 24.48 -12.29
CA SER A 277 -36.46 23.57 -12.53
C SER A 277 -37.77 24.25 -12.17
N ILE A 278 -38.89 23.69 -12.62
CA ILE A 278 -40.23 24.21 -12.32
C ILE A 278 -41.04 23.08 -11.70
N GLY A 279 -41.61 23.33 -10.52
CA GLY A 279 -42.65 22.51 -9.91
C GLY A 279 -44.04 22.95 -10.38
N TYR A 280 -44.97 22.02 -10.45
CA TYR A 280 -46.34 22.27 -10.88
C TYR A 280 -47.30 21.94 -9.75
N ILE A 281 -48.25 22.84 -9.49
CA ILE A 281 -49.33 22.65 -8.53
C ILE A 281 -50.59 22.34 -9.32
N ASN A 282 -51.21 21.22 -8.98
CA ASN A 282 -52.41 20.69 -9.62
C ASN A 282 -53.60 20.72 -8.66
N PHE A 283 -54.77 21.01 -9.21
CA PHE A 283 -56.06 20.87 -8.56
C PHE A 283 -56.95 19.99 -9.44
N HIS A 284 -57.36 18.81 -8.96
CA HIS A 284 -58.07 17.77 -9.73
C HIS A 284 -57.52 17.60 -11.16
N ASP A 285 -56.23 17.27 -11.25
CA ASP A 285 -55.49 17.01 -12.51
C ASP A 285 -55.28 18.21 -13.43
N THR A 286 -55.66 19.41 -13.00
CA THR A 286 -55.42 20.65 -13.75
C THR A 286 -54.27 21.42 -13.13
N VAL A 287 -53.23 21.74 -13.91
CA VAL A 287 -52.13 22.63 -13.47
C VAL A 287 -52.69 24.02 -13.22
N VAL A 288 -52.66 24.47 -11.97
CA VAL A 288 -53.19 25.76 -11.50
C VAL A 288 -52.10 26.67 -10.92
N GLY A 289 -50.86 26.20 -10.82
CA GLY A 289 -49.75 27.04 -10.43
C GLY A 289 -48.38 26.46 -10.78
N GLU A 290 -47.39 27.33 -10.77
CA GLU A 290 -45.99 27.02 -11.07
C GLU A 290 -45.07 27.52 -9.95
N VAL A 291 -44.04 26.74 -9.64
CA VAL A 291 -43.07 27.02 -8.58
C VAL A 291 -41.66 26.97 -9.19
N PRO A 292 -41.02 28.11 -9.51
CA PRO A 292 -39.67 28.11 -10.01
C PRO A 292 -38.67 27.75 -8.90
N ILE A 293 -37.85 26.73 -9.11
CA ILE A 293 -36.85 26.27 -8.15
C ILE A 293 -35.47 26.58 -8.73
N GLY A 294 -34.74 27.50 -8.07
CA GLY A 294 -33.41 27.94 -8.49
C GLY A 294 -32.35 26.87 -8.26
N ALA A 295 -31.38 26.78 -9.17
CA ALA A 295 -30.28 25.83 -9.10
C ALA A 295 -29.43 26.04 -7.83
N GLU A 296 -29.15 24.95 -7.12
CA GLU A 296 -28.36 25.00 -5.89
C GLU A 296 -27.64 23.66 -5.64
N LEU A 297 -26.63 23.70 -4.77
CA LEU A 297 -25.88 22.53 -4.31
C LEU A 297 -26.37 22.10 -2.93
N VAL A 298 -26.93 20.90 -2.84
CA VAL A 298 -27.25 20.26 -1.58
C VAL A 298 -26.02 19.46 -1.09
N PRO A 299 -25.40 19.84 0.04
CA PRO A 299 -24.23 19.13 0.55
C PRO A 299 -24.56 17.69 1.00
N ALA A 300 -23.53 16.85 1.13
CA ALA A 300 -23.67 15.51 1.69
C ALA A 300 -24.05 15.58 3.17
N HIS A 301 -25.03 14.78 3.62
CA HIS A 301 -25.57 14.81 4.99
C HIS A 301 -25.96 16.21 5.49
N GLY A 302 -26.37 17.10 4.58
CA GLY A 302 -26.78 18.45 4.93
C GLY A 302 -28.11 18.82 4.31
N GLN A 303 -28.51 20.06 4.56
CA GLN A 303 -29.78 20.61 4.10
C GLN A 303 -29.58 22.02 3.55
N ILE A 304 -30.47 22.41 2.65
CA ILE A 304 -30.57 23.78 2.13
C ILE A 304 -32.01 24.27 2.21
N ASN A 305 -32.17 25.59 2.28
CA ASN A 305 -33.47 26.25 2.29
C ASN A 305 -33.59 27.09 1.03
N VAL A 306 -34.49 26.69 0.13
CA VAL A 306 -34.73 27.37 -1.14
C VAL A 306 -35.94 28.28 -0.98
N ASN A 307 -35.72 29.59 -1.04
CA ASN A 307 -36.79 30.58 -1.01
C ASN A 307 -37.41 30.71 -2.41
N THR A 308 -38.71 30.46 -2.53
CA THR A 308 -39.42 30.55 -3.81
C THR A 308 -40.87 31.04 -3.62
N TRP A 309 -41.57 31.22 -4.74
CA TRP A 309 -42.94 31.70 -4.82
C TRP A 309 -43.77 30.70 -5.64
N ALA A 310 -44.95 30.33 -5.14
CA ALA A 310 -45.94 29.63 -5.94
C ALA A 310 -46.82 30.63 -6.69
N ASN A 311 -46.69 30.66 -8.01
CA ASN A 311 -47.47 31.52 -8.89
C ASN A 311 -48.76 30.80 -9.30
N PHE A 312 -49.87 31.15 -8.66
CA PHE A 312 -51.19 30.60 -8.94
C PHE A 312 -51.90 31.34 -10.08
N MET A 313 -52.40 30.56 -11.03
CA MET A 313 -53.25 30.98 -12.14
C MET A 313 -54.72 30.96 -11.68
N VAL A 314 -55.14 32.01 -10.97
CA VAL A 314 -56.46 32.08 -10.31
C VAL A 314 -57.62 31.86 -11.27
N ALA A 315 -57.56 32.44 -12.47
CA ALA A 315 -58.61 32.25 -13.49
C ALA A 315 -58.79 30.77 -13.88
N LYS A 316 -57.68 30.01 -13.97
CA LYS A 316 -57.69 28.59 -14.30
C LYS A 316 -58.20 27.75 -13.13
N LEU A 317 -57.84 28.12 -11.89
CA LEU A 317 -58.32 27.45 -10.68
C LEU A 317 -59.84 27.57 -10.51
N ILE A 318 -60.41 28.78 -10.66
CA ILE A 318 -61.86 29.02 -10.51
C ILE A 318 -62.65 28.32 -11.62
N SER A 319 -62.04 28.13 -12.80
CA SER A 319 -62.68 27.43 -13.92
C SER A 319 -62.83 25.92 -13.71
N VAL A 320 -62.15 25.31 -12.73
CA VAL A 320 -62.25 23.88 -12.47
C VAL A 320 -63.65 23.57 -11.91
N PRO A 321 -64.44 22.66 -12.53
CA PRO A 321 -65.83 22.43 -12.16
C PRO A 321 -66.08 22.07 -10.68
N LYS A 322 -65.10 21.43 -10.02
CA LYS A 322 -65.16 21.02 -8.60
C LYS A 322 -64.65 22.07 -7.63
N PHE A 323 -64.17 23.21 -8.10
CA PHE A 323 -63.57 24.23 -7.23
C PHE A 323 -64.56 24.72 -6.18
N TRP A 324 -65.73 25.20 -6.58
CA TRP A 324 -66.72 25.75 -5.66
C TRP A 324 -67.32 24.69 -4.72
N SER A 325 -67.47 23.44 -5.16
CA SER A 325 -67.93 22.35 -4.28
C SER A 325 -66.91 22.06 -3.18
N ASP A 326 -65.62 22.08 -3.51
CA ASP A 326 -64.56 21.79 -2.54
C ASP A 326 -64.34 22.97 -1.59
N VAL A 327 -64.49 24.21 -2.07
CA VAL A 327 -64.54 25.41 -1.21
C VAL A 327 -65.67 25.30 -0.19
N LEU A 328 -66.88 24.94 -0.63
CA LEU A 328 -68.03 24.76 0.27
C LEU A 328 -67.84 23.58 1.23
N SER A 329 -67.07 22.55 0.85
CA SER A 329 -66.70 21.44 1.75
C SER A 329 -65.67 21.82 2.82
N GLY A 330 -65.04 23.00 2.70
CA GLY A 330 -64.15 23.58 3.70
C GLY A 330 -62.68 23.14 3.60
N THR A 331 -62.33 22.23 2.68
CA THR A 331 -60.95 21.76 2.46
C THR A 331 -60.62 21.72 0.97
N LEU A 332 -59.52 22.38 0.58
CA LEU A 332 -58.98 22.35 -0.77
C LEU A 332 -57.75 21.44 -0.82
N ASN A 333 -57.81 20.39 -1.64
CA ASN A 333 -56.71 19.47 -1.83
C ASN A 333 -55.99 19.77 -3.14
N PHE A 334 -54.69 20.01 -3.04
CA PHE A 334 -53.79 20.21 -4.17
C PHE A 334 -52.74 19.10 -4.19
N THR A 335 -52.23 18.79 -5.38
CA THR A 335 -51.06 17.94 -5.53
C THR A 335 -49.95 18.73 -6.19
N SER A 336 -48.74 18.65 -5.68
CA SER A 336 -47.58 19.35 -6.24
C SER A 336 -46.57 18.33 -6.72
N THR A 337 -46.11 18.46 -7.96
CA THR A 337 -45.07 17.61 -8.53
C THR A 337 -43.87 18.45 -8.95
N SER A 338 -42.67 17.95 -8.67
CA SER A 338 -41.43 18.57 -9.14
C SER A 338 -40.41 17.52 -9.56
N SER A 339 -39.58 17.89 -10.52
CA SER A 339 -38.48 17.10 -11.04
C SER A 339 -37.24 17.97 -11.06
N LEU A 340 -36.25 17.61 -10.26
CA LEU A 340 -34.97 18.30 -10.11
C LEU A 340 -33.88 17.45 -10.79
N PRO A 341 -33.63 17.62 -12.10
CA PRO A 341 -32.50 17.00 -12.76
C PRO A 341 -31.19 17.64 -12.27
N GLY A 342 -30.15 16.82 -12.11
CA GLY A 342 -28.89 17.26 -11.54
C GLY A 342 -27.75 16.26 -11.65
N ILE A 343 -26.67 16.56 -10.92
CA ILE A 343 -25.47 15.76 -10.84
C ILE A 343 -25.19 15.45 -9.36
N ALA A 344 -25.15 14.17 -9.02
CA ALA A 344 -24.64 13.69 -7.75
C ALA A 344 -23.11 13.53 -7.82
N ARG A 345 -22.40 14.12 -6.87
CA ARG A 345 -20.93 14.08 -6.78
C ARG A 345 -20.51 13.28 -5.55
N MET A 346 -19.76 12.20 -5.78
CA MET A 346 -19.16 11.38 -4.72
C MET A 346 -17.65 11.63 -4.66
N PHE A 347 -17.10 11.85 -3.46
CA PHE A 347 -15.68 12.13 -3.22
C PHE A 347 -15.08 13.26 -4.06
N LYS A 348 -15.91 14.17 -4.60
CA LYS A 348 -15.53 15.21 -5.58
C LYS A 348 -14.93 14.69 -6.89
N ILE A 349 -14.87 13.38 -7.12
CA ILE A 349 -14.26 12.75 -8.30
C ILE A 349 -15.33 12.14 -9.21
N PHE A 350 -16.24 11.34 -8.65
CA PHE A 350 -17.27 10.65 -9.41
C PHE A 350 -18.50 11.53 -9.59
N LYS A 351 -18.91 11.73 -10.84
CA LYS A 351 -20.12 12.48 -11.22
C LYS A 351 -21.14 11.52 -11.81
N LEU A 352 -22.31 11.44 -11.19
CA LEU A 352 -23.43 10.63 -11.64
C LEU A 352 -24.58 11.56 -11.98
N LYS A 353 -25.21 11.36 -13.14
CA LYS A 353 -26.47 12.04 -13.43
C LYS A 353 -27.52 11.49 -12.48
N ALA A 354 -28.38 12.36 -11.97
CA ALA A 354 -29.46 11.93 -11.10
C ALA A 354 -30.62 12.91 -11.21
N THR A 355 -31.84 12.41 -11.03
CA THR A 355 -33.04 13.24 -10.96
C THR A 355 -33.77 12.95 -9.67
N ALA A 356 -34.01 14.00 -8.88
CA ALA A 356 -34.84 13.92 -7.69
C ALA A 356 -36.28 14.32 -8.04
N TYR A 357 -37.22 13.40 -7.83
CA TYR A 357 -38.64 13.63 -7.98
C TYR A 357 -39.27 13.90 -6.62
N SER A 358 -40.26 14.79 -6.58
CA SER A 358 -41.08 15.02 -5.40
C SER A 358 -42.55 15.11 -5.78
N SER A 359 -43.40 14.49 -4.97
CA SER A 359 -44.86 14.56 -5.05
C SER A 359 -45.40 14.87 -3.67
N CYS A 360 -46.08 16.01 -3.52
CA CYS A 360 -46.66 16.45 -2.26
C CYS A 360 -48.17 16.53 -2.35
N ASN A 361 -48.85 15.97 -1.36
CA ASN A 361 -50.28 16.22 -1.13
C ASN A 361 -50.40 17.40 -0.17
N ILE A 362 -51.12 18.43 -0.59
CA ILE A 362 -51.30 19.68 0.12
C ILE A 362 -52.78 19.83 0.43
N SER A 363 -53.14 19.90 1.72
CA SER A 363 -54.52 20.09 2.16
C SER A 363 -54.64 21.43 2.87
N LEU A 364 -55.33 22.37 2.22
CA LEU A 364 -55.64 23.69 2.78
C LEU A 364 -57.03 23.63 3.42
N ARG A 365 -57.08 23.73 4.75
CA ARG A 365 -58.32 23.94 5.49
C ARG A 365 -58.64 25.43 5.51
N ILE A 366 -59.86 25.77 5.11
CA ILE A 366 -60.29 27.17 5.00
C ILE A 366 -60.54 27.76 6.39
N VAL A 367 -61.11 26.97 7.30
CA VAL A 367 -61.37 27.34 8.70
C VAL A 367 -61.10 26.13 9.63
N PRO A 368 -60.13 26.21 10.57
CA PRO A 368 -59.11 27.25 10.71
C PRO A 368 -58.13 27.22 9.52
N ARG A 369 -57.59 28.40 9.16
CA ARG A 369 -56.61 28.56 8.07
C ARG A 369 -55.34 27.76 8.39
N ASN A 370 -55.29 26.52 7.92
CA ASN A 370 -54.18 25.60 8.18
C ASN A 370 -53.82 24.86 6.90
N VAL A 371 -52.52 24.68 6.67
CA VAL A 371 -51.98 23.97 5.52
C VAL A 371 -51.24 22.75 6.03
N ASP A 372 -51.73 21.57 5.68
CA ASP A 372 -51.02 20.32 5.91
C ASP A 372 -50.35 19.87 4.62
N THR A 373 -49.09 19.45 4.71
CA THR A 373 -48.29 19.04 3.55
C THR A 373 -47.61 17.73 3.83
N LYS A 374 -47.83 16.74 2.97
CA LYS A 374 -47.13 15.46 3.02
C LYS A 374 -46.44 15.18 1.69
N CYS A 375 -45.11 15.22 1.71
CA CYS A 375 -44.27 15.02 0.55
C CYS A 375 -43.66 13.62 0.52
N ILE A 376 -43.62 13.04 -0.67
CA ILE A 376 -42.89 11.81 -0.97
C ILE A 376 -41.90 12.14 -2.07
N SER A 377 -40.64 11.80 -1.84
CA SER A 377 -39.53 12.05 -2.74
C SER A 377 -38.92 10.74 -3.21
N LYS A 378 -38.27 10.80 -4.38
CA LYS A 378 -37.52 9.67 -4.92
C LYS A 378 -36.33 10.14 -5.73
N ILE A 379 -35.17 9.57 -5.50
CA ILE A 379 -33.99 9.84 -6.34
C ILE A 379 -33.78 8.71 -7.36
N LYS A 380 -33.50 9.07 -8.61
CA LYS A 380 -33.15 8.13 -9.69
C LYS A 380 -31.78 8.52 -10.24
N LEU A 381 -30.83 7.60 -10.17
CA LEU A 381 -29.51 7.71 -10.84
C LEU A 381 -29.62 7.38 -12.33
#